data_AF-A0A7S1SL48-F1
#
_entry.id   AF-A0A7S1SL48-F1
#
_cell.length_a   1.000
_cell.length_b   1.000
_cell.length_c   1.000
_cell.angle_alpha   90.00
_cell.angle_beta   90.00
_cell.angle_gamma   90.00
#
_symmetry.space_group_name_H-M   'P 1'
#
loop_
_entity.id
_entity.type
_entity.pdbx_description
1 polymer ?
#
loop_
_entity_poly.entity_id
_entity_poly.type
_entity_poly.pdbx_seq_one_letter_code
_entity_poly.pdbx_strand_id
1 'polypeptide(L)'
;AVFKAIGMQKIFHPEEWTKVTSWTWYVTSLLVLCMLPYLPAAYAGLVVLGFGDPAAGVVGRRWGSTLVPGAGRKTFEGAIAFMLVGWAASTAVLAACFGREIGLSGAILLSAAAAFGGCVGELYHVSVWKGIDDNFSVPVMAALTALLMANGAGFISILPRLFS
;
A
#
# COMPACT_ATOMS: atom_id res chain seq x y z
N ALA A 1 12.63 26.83 4.72
CA ALA A 1 13.37 27.83 5.49
C ALA A 1 14.73 27.31 5.99
N VAL A 2 14.80 26.10 6.56
CA VAL A 2 16.02 25.48 7.10
C VAL A 2 17.10 25.20 6.03
N PHE A 3 16.74 24.61 4.88
CA PHE A 3 17.68 24.31 3.80
C PHE A 3 18.36 25.54 3.17
N LYS A 4 17.71 26.70 3.24
CA LYS A 4 18.25 27.97 2.74
C LYS A 4 19.39 28.48 3.63
N ALA A 5 19.34 28.20 4.94
CA ALA A 5 20.32 28.63 5.93
C ALA A 5 21.63 27.81 5.90
N ILE A 6 21.60 26.59 5.35
CA ILE A 6 22.75 25.66 5.32
C ILE A 6 23.40 25.52 3.93
N GLY A 7 23.06 26.38 2.96
CA GLY A 7 23.80 26.49 1.69
C GLY A 7 23.61 25.34 0.69
N MET A 8 22.68 24.40 0.92
CA MET A 8 22.45 23.24 0.04
C MET A 8 21.61 23.56 -1.23
N GLN A 9 21.57 24.83 -1.63
CA GLN A 9 20.65 25.33 -2.66
C GLN A 9 20.98 24.83 -4.08
N LYS A 10 22.21 24.35 -4.30
CA LYS A 10 22.68 23.84 -5.60
C LYS A 10 22.35 22.38 -5.87
N ILE A 11 21.81 21.64 -4.89
CA ILE A 11 21.59 20.19 -4.98
C ILE A 11 20.11 19.85 -5.23
N PHE A 12 19.17 20.70 -4.81
CA PHE A 12 17.73 20.43 -4.89
C PHE A 12 17.02 21.39 -5.84
N HIS A 13 16.12 20.87 -6.68
CA HIS A 13 15.31 21.70 -7.57
C HIS A 13 14.36 22.59 -6.74
N PRO A 14 14.07 23.85 -7.16
CA PRO A 14 13.28 24.81 -6.38
C PRO A 14 11.89 24.33 -5.94
N GLU A 15 11.35 23.32 -6.64
CA GLU A 15 10.03 22.74 -6.41
C GLU A 15 9.99 21.70 -5.27
N GLU A 16 11.16 21.23 -4.80
CA GLU A 16 11.29 20.19 -3.76
C GLU A 16 11.36 20.76 -2.34
N TRP A 17 11.46 22.09 -2.21
CA TRP A 17 11.67 22.77 -0.93
C TRP A 17 10.40 22.88 -0.08
N THR A 18 9.25 22.60 -0.66
CA THR A 18 7.92 22.76 -0.07
C THR A 18 7.13 21.46 -0.02
N LYS A 19 7.66 20.36 -0.56
CA LYS A 19 7.01 19.05 -0.52
C LYS A 19 7.50 18.23 0.66
N VAL A 20 6.56 17.63 1.38
CA VAL A 20 6.85 16.63 2.41
C VAL A 20 7.56 15.45 1.74
N THR A 21 8.69 15.01 2.30
CA THR A 21 9.47 13.90 1.72
C THR A 21 8.68 12.59 1.79
N SER A 22 8.86 11.70 0.81
CA SER A 22 8.20 10.38 0.79
C SER A 22 8.50 9.53 2.03
N TRP A 23 9.67 9.72 2.65
CA TRP A 23 10.01 9.12 3.94
C TRP A 23 9.06 9.51 5.07
N THR A 24 8.61 10.76 5.12
CA THR A 24 7.65 11.22 6.12
C THR A 24 6.31 10.51 5.94
N TRP A 25 5.86 10.34 4.69
CA TRP A 25 4.63 9.61 4.36
C TRP A 25 4.73 8.13 4.72
N TYR A 26 5.86 7.50 4.43
CA TYR A 26 6.15 6.13 4.82
C TYR A 26 6.14 5.96 6.35
N VAL A 27 6.85 6.80 7.10
CA VAL A 27 6.84 6.72 8.58
C VAL A 27 5.43 6.94 9.13
N THR A 28 4.67 7.86 8.54
CA THR A 28 3.27 8.10 8.95
C THR A 28 2.40 6.88 8.69
N SER A 29 2.59 6.17 7.57
CA SER A 29 1.83 4.94 7.32
C SER A 29 2.20 3.82 8.27
N LEU A 30 3.49 3.67 8.62
CA LEU A 30 3.90 2.74 9.67
C LEU A 30 3.19 3.01 11.00
N LEU A 31 3.09 4.28 11.41
CA LEU A 31 2.37 4.65 12.64
C LEU A 31 0.89 4.27 12.56
N VAL A 32 0.22 4.52 11.42
CA VAL A 32 -1.17 4.12 11.21
C VAL A 32 -1.32 2.60 11.26
N LEU A 33 -0.42 1.86 10.61
CA LEU A 33 -0.43 0.40 10.58
C LEU A 33 -0.23 -0.21 11.98
N CYS A 34 0.62 0.40 12.81
CA CYS A 34 0.81 -0.01 14.22
C CYS A 34 -0.44 0.17 15.09
N MET A 35 -1.38 1.03 14.69
CA MET A 35 -2.65 1.22 15.40
C MET A 35 -3.73 0.20 15.02
N LEU A 36 -3.47 -0.63 14.01
CA LEU A 36 -4.45 -1.63 13.57
C LEU A 36 -4.52 -2.80 14.57
N PRO A 37 -5.73 -3.27 14.92
CA PRO A 37 -5.90 -4.33 15.91
C PRO A 37 -5.58 -5.73 15.36
N TYR A 38 -5.19 -5.84 14.09
CA TYR A 38 -5.00 -7.11 13.41
C TYR A 38 -3.69 -7.13 12.62
N LEU A 39 -2.70 -7.82 13.17
CA LEU A 39 -1.33 -7.84 12.67
C LEU A 39 -1.21 -8.39 11.23
N PRO A 40 -1.94 -9.45 10.81
CA PRO A 40 -1.90 -9.92 9.43
C PRO A 40 -2.30 -8.84 8.40
N ALA A 41 -3.26 -7.97 8.74
CA ALA A 41 -3.65 -6.89 7.84
C ALA A 41 -2.54 -5.83 7.70
N ALA A 42 -1.88 -5.45 8.80
CA ALA A 42 -0.75 -4.54 8.76
C ALA A 42 0.43 -5.11 7.94
N TYR A 43 0.75 -6.40 8.13
CA TYR A 43 1.78 -7.09 7.34
C TYR A 43 1.44 -7.12 5.85
N ALA A 44 0.17 -7.43 5.50
CA ALA A 44 -0.28 -7.43 4.12
C ALA A 44 -0.06 -6.06 3.46
N GLY A 45 -0.35 -4.97 4.17
CA GLY A 45 -0.12 -3.61 3.67
C GLY A 45 1.35 -3.32 3.38
N LEU A 46 2.26 -3.69 4.29
CA LEU A 46 3.70 -3.49 4.10
C LEU A 46 4.26 -4.31 2.95
N VAL A 47 3.87 -5.57 2.84
CA VAL A 47 4.36 -6.47 1.79
C VAL A 47 3.84 -6.03 0.43
N VAL A 48 2.57 -5.62 0.34
CA VAL A 48 1.98 -5.10 -0.90
C VAL A 48 2.70 -3.83 -1.36
N LEU A 49 3.01 -2.88 -0.47
CA LEU A 49 3.84 -1.72 -0.82
C LEU A 49 5.24 -2.18 -1.28
N GLY A 50 5.91 -3.02 -0.48
CA GLY A 50 7.29 -3.40 -0.71
C GLY A 50 7.56 -4.21 -1.98
N PHE A 51 6.57 -4.95 -2.48
CA PHE A 51 6.72 -5.78 -3.68
C PHE A 51 5.84 -5.34 -4.85
N GLY A 52 4.62 -4.87 -4.58
CA GLY A 52 3.68 -4.41 -5.60
C GLY A 52 4.20 -3.16 -6.30
N ASP A 53 4.61 -2.13 -5.55
CA ASP A 53 5.02 -0.85 -6.13
C ASP A 53 6.28 -0.95 -7.01
N PRO A 54 7.36 -1.65 -6.59
CA PRO A 54 8.50 -1.89 -7.47
C PRO A 54 8.13 -2.70 -8.72
N ALA A 55 7.25 -3.69 -8.60
CA ALA A 55 6.78 -4.49 -9.75
C ALA A 55 6.00 -3.63 -10.74
N ALA A 56 5.10 -2.77 -10.25
CA ALA A 56 4.37 -1.80 -11.06
C ALA A 56 5.31 -0.86 -11.81
N GLY A 57 6.33 -0.35 -11.12
CA GLY A 57 7.34 0.54 -11.69
C GLY A 57 8.18 -0.14 -12.77
N VAL A 58 8.66 -1.36 -12.53
CA VAL A 58 9.46 -2.12 -13.51
C VAL A 58 8.62 -2.48 -14.73
N VAL A 59 7.43 -3.03 -14.51
CA VAL A 59 6.58 -3.49 -15.61
C VAL A 59 6.01 -2.31 -16.39
N GLY A 60 5.53 -1.29 -15.71
CA GLY A 60 4.98 -0.10 -16.33
C GLY A 60 6.00 0.66 -17.18
N ARG A 61 7.27 0.73 -16.77
CA ARG A 61 8.33 1.37 -17.58
C ARG A 61 8.79 0.53 -18.76
N ARG A 62 8.79 -0.80 -18.64
CA ARG A 62 9.36 -1.70 -19.67
C ARG A 62 8.35 -2.21 -20.69
N TRP A 63 7.12 -2.45 -20.27
CA TRP A 63 6.06 -3.02 -21.10
C TRP A 63 4.75 -2.23 -21.06
N GLY A 64 4.67 -1.17 -20.25
CA GLY A 64 3.45 -0.37 -20.11
C GLY A 64 3.11 0.37 -21.40
N SER A 65 2.04 -0.06 -22.06
CA SER A 65 1.53 0.52 -23.30
C SER A 65 0.16 1.17 -23.10
N THR A 66 -0.60 0.71 -22.10
CA THR A 66 -1.98 1.13 -21.89
C THR A 66 -2.06 2.01 -20.64
N LEU A 67 -2.25 3.32 -20.81
CA LEU A 67 -2.38 4.26 -19.68
C LEU A 67 -3.71 4.08 -18.95
N VAL A 68 -3.69 4.22 -17.63
CA VAL A 68 -4.91 4.28 -16.82
C VAL A 68 -5.51 5.68 -16.90
N PRO A 69 -6.76 5.86 -17.39
CA PRO A 69 -7.38 7.16 -17.51
C PRO A 69 -7.41 7.91 -16.17
N GLY A 70 -6.90 9.13 -16.14
CA GLY A 70 -6.86 9.97 -14.93
C GLY A 70 -5.69 9.71 -13.98
N ALA A 71 -4.91 8.63 -14.17
CA ALA A 71 -3.80 8.26 -13.27
C ALA A 71 -2.41 8.62 -13.83
N GLY A 72 -2.32 9.69 -14.63
CA GLY A 72 -1.06 10.26 -15.11
C GLY A 72 -0.23 9.29 -15.94
N ARG A 73 0.95 8.89 -15.44
CA ARG A 73 1.89 7.98 -16.12
C ARG A 73 1.71 6.51 -15.73
N LYS A 74 0.73 6.18 -14.89
CA LYS A 74 0.47 4.80 -14.47
C LYS A 74 -0.19 4.03 -15.62
N THR A 75 0.19 2.77 -15.79
CA THR A 75 -0.29 1.90 -16.86
C THR A 75 -1.06 0.70 -16.30
N PHE A 76 -1.98 0.14 -17.08
CA PHE A 76 -2.73 -1.05 -16.69
C PHE A 76 -1.81 -2.25 -16.50
N GLU A 77 -0.77 -2.40 -17.33
CA GLU A 77 0.22 -3.46 -17.18
C GLU A 77 0.98 -3.32 -15.85
N GLY A 78 1.31 -2.09 -15.45
CA GLY A 78 1.88 -1.79 -14.14
C GLY A 78 0.93 -2.15 -12.99
N ALA A 79 -0.35 -1.77 -13.09
CA ALA A 79 -1.36 -2.08 -12.07
C ALA A 79 -1.63 -3.59 -11.94
N ILE A 80 -1.64 -4.33 -13.05
CA ILE A 80 -1.76 -5.80 -13.03
C ILE A 80 -0.52 -6.42 -12.37
N ALA A 81 0.67 -5.95 -12.70
CA ALA A 81 1.91 -6.40 -12.06
C ALA A 81 1.92 -6.11 -10.56
N PHE A 82 1.48 -4.91 -10.15
CA PHE A 82 1.29 -4.55 -8.75
C PHE A 82 0.42 -5.58 -8.04
N MET A 83 -0.78 -5.83 -8.58
CA MET A 83 -1.75 -6.71 -7.95
C MET A 83 -1.24 -8.15 -7.86
N LEU A 84 -0.69 -8.70 -8.94
CA LEU A 84 -0.24 -10.10 -8.95
C LEU A 84 0.98 -10.32 -8.05
N VAL A 85 1.99 -9.44 -8.13
CA VAL A 85 3.22 -9.59 -7.34
C VAL A 85 2.96 -9.27 -5.88
N GLY A 86 2.21 -8.19 -5.58
CA GLY A 86 1.81 -7.84 -4.22
C GLY A 86 0.95 -8.93 -3.58
N TRP A 87 -0.01 -9.51 -4.32
CA TRP A 87 -0.82 -10.63 -3.84
C TRP A 87 0.01 -11.88 -3.57
N ALA A 88 0.90 -12.27 -4.49
CA ALA A 88 1.73 -13.47 -4.34
C ALA A 88 2.71 -13.33 -3.17
N ALA A 89 3.40 -12.19 -3.06
CA ALA A 89 4.32 -11.91 -1.98
C ALA A 89 3.61 -11.86 -0.62
N SER A 90 2.48 -11.15 -0.55
CA SER A 90 1.68 -11.06 0.67
C SER A 90 1.14 -12.43 1.08
N THR A 91 0.64 -13.23 0.13
CA THR A 91 0.16 -14.60 0.42
C THR A 91 1.26 -15.47 1.00
N ALA A 92 2.46 -15.41 0.42
CA ALA A 92 3.61 -16.17 0.91
C ALA A 92 3.99 -15.76 2.35
N VAL A 93 4.05 -14.45 2.63
CA VAL A 93 4.38 -13.94 3.97
C VAL A 93 3.28 -14.28 4.98
N LEU A 94 2.01 -14.07 4.63
CA LEU A 94 0.90 -14.38 5.51
C LEU A 94 0.78 -15.88 5.81
N ALA A 95 0.98 -16.73 4.80
CA ALA A 95 0.99 -18.18 5.01
C ALA A 95 2.16 -18.60 5.91
N ALA A 96 3.34 -18.01 5.74
CA ALA A 96 4.53 -18.35 6.53
C ALA A 96 4.45 -17.85 7.98
N CYS A 97 3.99 -16.61 8.20
CA CYS A 97 4.00 -15.98 9.52
C CYS A 97 2.70 -16.20 10.31
N PHE A 98 1.56 -16.31 9.62
CA PHE A 98 0.22 -16.36 10.25
C PHE A 98 -0.59 -17.59 9.83
N GLY A 99 -0.04 -18.52 9.05
CA GLY A 99 -0.78 -19.66 8.51
C GLY A 99 -1.45 -20.56 9.56
N ARG A 100 -0.96 -20.57 10.82
CA ARG A 100 -1.63 -21.28 11.93
C ARG A 100 -2.92 -20.61 12.39
N GLU A 101 -3.01 -19.29 12.26
CA GLU A 101 -4.15 -18.48 12.71
C GLU A 101 -5.23 -18.37 11.62
N ILE A 102 -4.80 -18.12 10.38
CA ILE A 102 -5.72 -17.79 9.27
C ILE A 102 -5.84 -18.90 8.21
N GLY A 103 -4.94 -19.88 8.23
CA GLY A 103 -4.85 -20.90 7.17
C GLY A 103 -4.40 -20.33 5.82
N LEU A 104 -4.19 -21.24 4.86
CA LEU A 104 -3.81 -20.85 3.49
C LEU A 104 -4.93 -20.09 2.78
N SER A 105 -6.19 -20.50 2.97
CA SER A 105 -7.35 -19.81 2.40
C SER A 105 -7.50 -18.39 2.92
N GLY A 106 -7.30 -18.18 4.23
CA GLY A 106 -7.30 -16.85 4.82
C GLY A 106 -6.15 -15.99 4.30
N ALA A 107 -4.94 -16.55 4.17
CA ALA A 107 -3.80 -15.84 3.60
C ALA A 107 -4.07 -15.37 2.17
N ILE A 108 -4.63 -16.24 1.32
CA ILE A 108 -5.00 -15.90 -0.07
C ILE A 108 -6.07 -14.80 -0.10
N LEU A 109 -7.13 -14.93 0.70
CA LEU A 109 -8.26 -14.02 0.74
C LEU A 109 -7.84 -12.62 1.21
N LEU A 110 -7.13 -12.55 2.34
CA LEU A 110 -6.64 -11.30 2.93
C LEU A 110 -5.65 -10.60 1.99
N SER A 111 -4.75 -11.36 1.38
CA SER A 111 -3.77 -10.81 0.42
C SER A 111 -4.44 -10.28 -0.84
N ALA A 112 -5.52 -10.92 -1.31
CA ALA A 112 -6.25 -10.45 -2.49
C ALA A 112 -6.94 -9.11 -2.20
N ALA A 113 -7.57 -9.00 -1.02
CA ALA A 113 -8.14 -7.74 -0.55
C ALA A 113 -7.06 -6.65 -0.37
N ALA A 114 -5.90 -7.00 0.18
CA ALA A 114 -4.77 -6.08 0.35
C ALA A 114 -4.21 -5.58 -0.98
N ALA A 115 -3.96 -6.48 -1.94
CA ALA A 115 -3.44 -6.13 -3.25
C ALA A 115 -4.42 -5.23 -4.03
N PHE A 116 -5.72 -5.51 -3.94
CA PHE A 116 -6.75 -4.63 -4.50
C PHE A 116 -6.77 -3.25 -3.84
N GLY A 117 -6.79 -3.19 -2.51
CA GLY A 117 -6.75 -1.92 -1.77
C GLY A 117 -5.50 -1.10 -2.04
N GLY A 118 -4.33 -1.76 -2.09
CA GLY A 118 -3.06 -1.13 -2.43
C GLY A 118 -3.05 -0.54 -3.84
N CYS A 119 -3.58 -1.28 -4.83
CA CYS A 119 -3.71 -0.79 -6.21
C CYS A 119 -4.63 0.43 -6.29
N VAL A 120 -5.76 0.41 -5.57
CA VAL A 120 -6.62 1.59 -5.44
C VAL A 120 -5.84 2.75 -4.80
N GLY A 121 -5.08 2.51 -3.73
CA GLY A 121 -4.23 3.52 -3.09
C GLY A 121 -3.18 4.12 -4.03
N GLU A 122 -2.57 3.29 -4.87
CA GLU A 122 -1.58 3.69 -5.88
C GLU A 122 -2.20 4.61 -6.93
N LEU A 123 -3.41 4.28 -7.42
CA LEU A 123 -4.13 5.06 -8.41
C LEU A 123 -4.78 6.32 -7.82
N TYR A 124 -5.16 6.30 -6.53
CA TYR A 124 -5.85 7.38 -5.84
C TYR A 124 -4.97 8.63 -5.63
N HIS A 125 -3.71 8.46 -5.22
CA HIS A 125 -2.76 9.58 -5.06
C HIS A 125 -2.68 10.43 -6.33
N VAL A 126 -2.66 9.77 -7.50
CA VAL A 126 -2.51 10.46 -8.77
C VAL A 126 -3.82 11.10 -9.24
N SER A 127 -4.95 10.45 -8.96
CA SER A 127 -6.26 10.81 -9.55
C SER A 127 -7.10 11.75 -8.70
N VAL A 128 -6.99 11.69 -7.36
CA VAL A 128 -7.90 12.40 -6.44
C VAL A 128 -7.16 13.43 -5.59
N TRP A 129 -6.00 13.07 -5.02
CA TRP A 129 -5.29 13.97 -4.12
C TRP A 129 -3.77 13.90 -4.27
N LYS A 130 -3.23 14.83 -5.06
CA LYS A 130 -1.78 15.03 -5.28
C LYS A 130 -0.98 15.43 -4.03
N GLY A 131 -1.64 15.57 -2.88
CA GLY A 131 -1.03 15.98 -1.62
C GLY A 131 -0.57 14.80 -0.75
N ILE A 132 -0.99 13.57 -1.04
CA ILE A 132 -0.66 12.36 -0.28
C ILE A 132 0.15 11.42 -1.17
N ASP A 133 1.35 11.06 -0.75
CA ASP A 133 2.28 10.17 -1.46
C ASP A 133 1.82 8.69 -1.42
N ASP A 134 2.23 7.90 -2.42
CA ASP A 134 1.89 6.47 -2.52
C ASP A 134 2.50 5.63 -1.39
N ASN A 135 3.61 6.07 -0.80
CA ASN A 135 4.18 5.45 0.40
C ASN A 135 3.27 5.57 1.64
N PHE A 136 2.25 6.43 1.59
CA PHE A 136 1.18 6.45 2.57
C PHE A 136 -0.07 5.74 2.09
N SER A 137 -0.60 6.11 0.92
CA SER A 137 -1.90 5.61 0.47
C SER A 137 -1.90 4.10 0.23
N VAL A 138 -0.83 3.53 -0.35
CA VAL A 138 -0.75 2.10 -0.69
C VAL A 138 -0.81 1.21 0.55
N PRO A 139 0.11 1.30 1.53
CA PRO A 139 0.10 0.39 2.66
C PRO A 139 -1.14 0.58 3.55
N VAL A 140 -1.64 1.81 3.70
CA VAL A 140 -2.84 2.09 4.50
C VAL A 140 -4.08 1.49 3.83
N MET A 141 -4.30 1.74 2.53
CA MET A 141 -5.47 1.20 1.84
C MET A 141 -5.43 -0.33 1.77
N ALA A 142 -4.26 -0.92 1.51
CA ALA A 142 -4.07 -2.37 1.52
C ALA A 142 -4.36 -2.99 2.90
N ALA A 143 -3.86 -2.38 3.98
CA ALA A 143 -4.12 -2.89 5.32
C ALA A 143 -5.59 -2.72 5.73
N LEU A 144 -6.24 -1.61 5.39
CA LEU A 144 -7.65 -1.38 5.70
C LEU A 144 -8.57 -2.36 4.94
N THR A 145 -8.33 -2.62 3.66
CA THR A 145 -9.14 -3.60 2.92
C THR A 145 -8.92 -5.03 3.42
N ALA A 146 -7.68 -5.40 3.79
CA ALA A 146 -7.40 -6.67 4.44
C ALA A 146 -8.09 -6.78 5.81
N LEU A 147 -8.11 -5.71 6.59
CA LEU A 147 -8.80 -5.67 7.89
C LEU A 147 -10.32 -5.83 7.74
N LEU A 148 -10.92 -5.14 6.77
CA LEU A 148 -12.34 -5.29 6.44
C LEU A 148 -12.67 -6.72 6.01
N MET A 149 -11.80 -7.31 5.19
CA MET A 149 -11.93 -8.71 4.77
C MET A 149 -11.80 -9.67 5.96
N ALA A 150 -10.86 -9.42 6.88
CA ALA A 150 -10.68 -10.22 8.09
C ALA A 150 -11.93 -10.23 8.98
N ASN A 151 -12.55 -9.06 9.15
CA ASN A 151 -13.78 -8.92 9.91
C ASN A 151 -14.96 -9.63 9.22
N GLY A 152 -15.11 -9.45 7.90
CA GLY A 152 -16.15 -10.11 7.11
C GLY A 152 -16.02 -11.64 7.07
N ALA A 153 -14.79 -12.16 7.09
CA ALA A 153 -14.50 -13.60 7.11
C ALA A 153 -14.50 -14.20 8.53
N GLY A 154 -14.76 -13.40 9.58
CA GLY A 154 -14.85 -13.87 10.95
C GLY A 154 -13.51 -14.16 11.65
N PHE A 155 -12.38 -13.71 11.08
CA PHE A 155 -11.07 -13.82 11.74
C PHE A 155 -10.92 -12.85 12.91
N ILE A 156 -11.65 -11.73 12.87
CA ILE A 156 -11.71 -10.72 13.94
C ILE A 156 -13.14 -10.22 14.13
N SER A 157 -13.44 -9.64 15.29
CA SER A 157 -14.68 -8.92 15.54
C SER A 157 -14.33 -7.48 15.91
N ILE A 158 -14.48 -6.55 14.96
CA ILE A 158 -14.22 -5.12 15.19
C ILE A 158 -15.39 -4.46 15.93
N LEU A 159 -16.59 -5.07 15.86
CA LEU A 159 -17.74 -4.69 16.68
C LEU A 159 -17.73 -5.48 18.00
N PRO A 160 -18.03 -4.85 19.16
CA PRO A 160 -18.36 -5.61 20.35
C PRO A 160 -19.55 -6.51 20.02
N ARG A 161 -19.49 -7.79 20.41
CA ARG A 161 -20.67 -8.66 20.43
C ARG A 161 -21.67 -8.06 21.42
N LEU A 162 -22.52 -7.14 20.96
CA LEU A 162 -23.55 -6.52 21.80
C LEU A 162 -24.72 -7.46 22.09
N PHE A 163 -24.72 -8.67 21.52
CA PHE A 163 -25.69 -9.72 21.84
C PHE A 163 -25.04 -11.10 21.67
N SER A 164 -24.42 -11.61 22.73
CA SER A 164 -24.20 -13.05 22.95
C SER A 164 -24.11 -13.33 24.43
#